data_AF-A0A6I8US18-F1
#
_entry.id   AF-A0A6I8US18-F1
#
_cell.length_a   1.000
_cell.length_b   1.000
_cell.length_c   1.000
_cell.angle_alpha   90.00
_cell.angle_beta   90.00
_cell.angle_gamma   90.00
#
_symmetry.space_group_name_H-M   'P 1'
#
loop_
_entity.id
_entity.type
_entity.pdbx_description
1 polymer ?
#
loop_
_entity_poly.entity_id
_entity_poly.type
_entity_poly.pdbx_seq_one_letter_code
_entity_poly.pdbx_strand_id
1 'polypeptide(L)'
;MDRHRHRHRLSMWPTFAVCLLLLQATTTTMAIDLSRLYGHMANPVQKRSDPCHPYEPFKCPGDGNCISIQYLCDGAPDCSDGYDEDMRLCTAAKRPPVEETASFLQSLIASHGPNYLEKLFGSKARDALSPLGGVDKVAIALSESQTIEDFGAALRLMRSDLEHLRSVFMAVENGDLGMLKSLGIKDSELGDVKFFLEKLVNTGFLD
;
A
#
# COMPACT_ATOMS: atom_id res chain seq x y z
N MET A 1 -61.69 0.34 93.73
CA MET A 1 -62.26 -0.98 93.44
C MET A 1 -62.69 -1.04 91.98
N ASP A 2 -62.35 -2.14 91.33
CA ASP A 2 -62.99 -2.74 90.15
C ASP A 2 -63.00 -2.06 88.76
N ARG A 3 -62.14 -2.66 87.93
CA ARG A 3 -62.45 -3.42 86.69
C ARG A 3 -62.64 -2.68 85.35
N HIS A 4 -61.63 -2.94 84.51
CA HIS A 4 -61.60 -2.93 83.04
C HIS A 4 -62.93 -3.15 82.31
N ARG A 5 -63.09 -2.44 81.18
CA ARG A 5 -63.70 -3.02 79.97
C ARG A 5 -63.06 -2.45 78.69
N HIS A 6 -62.32 -3.31 77.99
CA HIS A 6 -61.85 -3.12 76.62
C HIS A 6 -63.04 -2.93 75.68
N ARG A 7 -62.96 -1.94 74.77
CA ARG A 7 -63.84 -1.81 73.61
C ARG A 7 -63.08 -2.24 72.35
N HIS A 8 -63.54 -3.33 71.76
CA HIS A 8 -63.13 -3.85 70.47
C HIS A 8 -63.53 -2.88 69.34
N ARG A 9 -62.58 -2.61 68.43
CA ARG A 9 -62.82 -1.93 67.15
C ARG A 9 -63.62 -2.84 66.23
N LEU A 10 -64.67 -2.27 65.62
CA LEU A 10 -65.45 -2.86 64.53
C LEU A 10 -64.57 -3.12 63.30
N SER A 11 -64.48 -4.38 62.86
CA SER A 11 -63.95 -4.78 61.55
C SER A 11 -65.09 -4.77 60.53
N MET A 12 -64.98 -3.88 59.55
CA MET A 12 -65.92 -3.70 58.44
C MET A 12 -65.93 -4.93 57.50
N TRP A 13 -67.11 -5.16 56.91
CA TRP A 13 -67.53 -6.38 56.23
C TRP A 13 -66.80 -6.72 54.90
N PRO A 14 -66.79 -8.00 54.49
CA PRO A 14 -66.13 -8.49 53.29
C PRO A 14 -67.12 -8.61 52.12
N THR A 15 -67.29 -7.57 51.30
CA THR A 15 -68.07 -7.70 50.05
C THR A 15 -67.53 -6.95 48.83
N PHE A 16 -66.44 -6.18 48.96
CA PHE A 16 -65.88 -5.41 47.83
C PHE A 16 -64.63 -6.02 47.16
N ALA A 17 -64.12 -7.17 47.63
CA ALA A 17 -62.85 -7.72 47.15
C ALA A 17 -62.94 -8.73 45.98
N VAL A 18 -64.14 -9.12 45.53
CA VAL A 18 -64.26 -10.19 44.51
C VAL A 18 -64.51 -9.66 43.09
N CYS A 19 -64.91 -8.39 42.92
CA CYS A 19 -65.17 -7.84 41.58
C CYS A 19 -63.95 -7.19 40.91
N LEU A 20 -62.82 -7.04 41.61
CA LEU A 20 -61.57 -6.49 41.04
C LEU A 20 -60.58 -7.56 40.57
N LEU A 21 -60.93 -8.85 40.70
CA LEU A 21 -60.06 -9.99 40.31
C LEU A 21 -60.51 -10.72 39.03
N LEU A 22 -61.51 -10.22 38.30
CA LEU A 22 -61.98 -10.79 37.02
C LEU A 22 -61.83 -9.87 35.81
N LEU A 23 -61.02 -8.80 35.91
CA LEU A 23 -60.64 -7.94 34.76
C LEU A 23 -59.15 -8.06 34.40
N GLN A 24 -58.41 -8.99 35.00
CA GLN A 24 -57.01 -9.28 34.63
C GLN A 24 -56.89 -10.53 33.73
N ALA A 25 -57.92 -10.82 32.94
CA ALA A 25 -57.81 -11.74 31.83
C ALA A 25 -57.95 -10.95 30.53
N THR A 26 -57.03 -11.19 29.60
CA THR A 26 -56.99 -10.67 28.23
C THR A 26 -56.56 -9.20 28.08
N THR A 27 -55.26 -8.95 28.10
CA THR A 27 -54.56 -8.29 26.97
C THR A 27 -53.05 -8.46 27.15
N THR A 28 -52.55 -9.69 27.07
CA THR A 28 -51.19 -9.86 26.55
C THR A 28 -51.29 -9.73 25.04
N THR A 29 -51.47 -8.50 24.56
CA THR A 29 -51.20 -8.21 23.15
C THR A 29 -49.73 -8.50 22.95
N MET A 30 -49.43 -9.62 22.29
CA MET A 30 -48.12 -9.85 21.72
C MET A 30 -47.94 -8.74 20.68
N ALA A 31 -47.34 -7.63 21.08
CA ALA A 31 -46.88 -6.63 20.13
C ALA A 31 -45.82 -7.32 19.27
N ILE A 32 -46.17 -7.60 18.02
CA ILE A 32 -45.22 -8.10 17.05
C ILE A 32 -44.31 -6.90 16.77
N ASP A 33 -43.08 -6.95 17.28
CA ASP A 33 -42.08 -5.94 16.95
C ASP A 33 -41.71 -6.06 15.46
N LEU A 34 -42.40 -5.27 14.63
CA LEU A 34 -42.19 -5.22 13.18
C LEU A 34 -40.79 -4.70 12.82
N SER A 35 -40.01 -4.21 13.80
CA SER A 35 -38.60 -3.85 13.63
C SER A 35 -37.73 -5.06 13.25
N ARG A 36 -38.16 -6.29 13.55
CA ARG A 36 -37.49 -7.52 13.05
C ARG A 36 -37.90 -7.94 11.64
N LEU A 37 -39.05 -7.47 11.15
CA LEU A 37 -39.51 -7.73 9.77
C LEU A 37 -38.99 -6.67 8.79
N TYR A 38 -38.72 -5.44 9.27
CA TYR A 38 -38.08 -4.37 8.49
C TYR A 38 -36.59 -4.18 8.78
N GLY A 39 -36.03 -4.94 9.74
CA GLY A 39 -34.63 -4.85 10.19
C GLY A 39 -33.61 -5.50 9.26
N HIS A 40 -33.89 -5.64 7.97
CA HIS A 40 -32.94 -6.13 6.97
C HIS A 40 -32.34 -5.04 6.09
N MET A 41 -32.50 -3.75 6.43
CA MET A 41 -31.86 -2.65 5.69
C MET A 41 -31.26 -1.60 6.63
N ALA A 42 -30.42 -2.03 7.56
CA ALA A 42 -29.41 -1.17 8.20
C ALA A 42 -28.33 -2.04 8.86
N ASN A 43 -27.81 -3.04 8.15
CA ASN A 43 -26.44 -3.43 8.43
C ASN A 43 -25.58 -2.29 7.89
N PRO A 44 -24.68 -1.67 8.68
CA PRO A 44 -23.53 -1.05 8.04
C PRO A 44 -22.89 -2.21 7.30
N VAL A 45 -22.96 -2.16 5.96
CA VAL A 45 -22.18 -3.06 5.13
C VAL A 45 -20.76 -2.83 5.59
N GLN A 46 -20.25 -3.69 6.47
CA GLN A 46 -18.84 -3.98 6.52
C GLN A 46 -18.56 -4.47 5.11
N LYS A 47 -18.14 -3.53 4.27
CA LYS A 47 -17.72 -3.72 2.88
C LYS A 47 -16.52 -4.64 2.97
N ARG A 48 -16.77 -5.95 3.14
CA ARG A 48 -15.83 -6.97 2.70
C ARG A 48 -15.60 -6.60 1.26
N SER A 49 -14.40 -6.10 1.00
CA SER A 49 -14.00 -5.63 -0.30
C SER A 49 -14.21 -6.77 -1.28
N ASP A 50 -15.30 -6.73 -2.03
CA ASP A 50 -15.44 -7.60 -3.18
C ASP A 50 -14.16 -7.43 -4.02
N PRO A 51 -13.54 -8.52 -4.47
CA PRO A 51 -12.35 -8.45 -5.28
C PRO A 51 -12.67 -7.69 -6.56
N CYS A 52 -11.74 -6.83 -6.98
CA CYS A 52 -11.91 -6.08 -8.21
C CYS A 52 -12.01 -7.00 -9.44
N HIS A 53 -12.65 -6.51 -10.49
CA HIS A 53 -12.76 -7.25 -11.75
C HIS A 53 -11.36 -7.46 -12.36
N PRO A 54 -11.05 -8.59 -13.01
CA PRO A 54 -9.75 -8.84 -13.61
C PRO A 54 -9.26 -7.77 -14.62
N TYR A 55 -10.19 -7.05 -15.28
CA TYR A 55 -9.86 -5.95 -16.20
C TYR A 55 -9.67 -4.59 -15.52
N GLU A 56 -10.10 -4.47 -14.26
CA GLU A 56 -9.97 -3.27 -13.42
C GLU A 56 -9.34 -3.66 -12.08
N PRO A 57 -8.14 -4.26 -12.05
CA PRO A 57 -7.65 -4.95 -10.86
C PRO A 57 -7.19 -4.00 -9.74
N PHE A 58 -7.01 -2.70 -10.02
CA PHE A 58 -6.49 -1.75 -9.04
C PHE A 58 -7.62 -1.11 -8.26
N LYS A 59 -7.54 -1.15 -6.92
CA LYS A 59 -8.56 -0.61 -6.03
C LYS A 59 -8.11 0.72 -5.42
N CYS A 60 -8.85 1.79 -5.68
CA CYS A 60 -8.66 3.10 -5.08
C CYS A 60 -8.83 3.04 -3.54
N PRO A 61 -7.88 3.55 -2.75
CA PRO A 61 -7.96 3.50 -1.28
C PRO A 61 -9.10 4.37 -0.70
N GLY A 62 -9.38 5.53 -1.29
CA GLY A 62 -10.35 6.50 -0.76
C GLY A 62 -11.82 6.06 -0.79
N ASP A 63 -12.27 5.51 -1.92
CA ASP A 63 -13.67 5.12 -2.16
C ASP A 63 -13.88 3.61 -2.40
N GLY A 64 -12.78 2.89 -2.67
CA GLY A 64 -12.80 1.48 -3.05
C GLY A 64 -13.27 1.24 -4.49
N ASN A 65 -13.27 2.25 -5.35
CA ASN A 65 -13.52 2.09 -6.78
C ASN A 65 -12.41 1.26 -7.43
N CYS A 66 -12.73 0.52 -8.49
CA CYS A 66 -11.77 -0.32 -9.20
C CYS A 66 -11.48 0.29 -10.57
N ILE A 67 -10.20 0.38 -10.95
CA ILE A 67 -9.76 0.96 -12.22
C ILE A 67 -8.78 0.01 -12.93
N SER A 68 -8.69 0.17 -14.25
CA SER A 68 -7.71 -0.53 -15.07
C SER A 68 -6.30 0.00 -14.83
N ILE A 69 -5.29 -0.86 -14.96
CA ILE A 69 -3.87 -0.48 -14.83
C ILE A 69 -3.48 0.61 -15.84
N GLN A 70 -4.16 0.69 -16.98
CA GLN A 70 -3.90 1.73 -17.99
C GLN A 70 -4.23 3.15 -17.52
N TYR A 71 -5.04 3.28 -16.47
CA TYR A 71 -5.41 4.55 -15.82
C TYR A 71 -4.46 4.90 -14.66
N LEU A 72 -3.45 4.07 -14.38
CA LEU A 72 -2.42 4.45 -13.43
C LEU A 72 -1.44 5.39 -14.12
N CYS A 73 -1.31 6.60 -13.59
CA CYS A 73 -0.29 7.57 -13.97
C CYS A 73 -0.39 8.04 -15.42
N ASP A 74 -1.64 8.21 -15.88
CA ASP A 74 -2.00 8.64 -17.23
C ASP A 74 -2.20 10.18 -17.32
N GLY A 75 -2.16 10.87 -16.18
CA GLY A 75 -2.28 12.32 -16.07
C GLY A 75 -3.70 12.82 -15.79
N ALA A 76 -4.67 11.93 -15.58
CA ALA A 76 -6.02 12.25 -15.18
C ALA A 76 -6.41 11.48 -13.89
N PRO A 77 -6.99 12.15 -12.88
CA PRO A 77 -7.40 11.46 -11.66
C PRO A 77 -8.68 10.62 -11.89
N ASP A 78 -8.54 9.31 -11.77
CA ASP A 78 -9.62 8.32 -11.84
C ASP A 78 -10.05 7.81 -10.46
N CYS A 79 -9.17 7.87 -9.44
CA CYS A 79 -9.57 7.74 -8.04
C CYS A 79 -10.13 9.08 -7.50
N SER A 80 -11.10 9.02 -6.58
CA SER A 80 -11.68 10.23 -5.98
C SER A 80 -10.70 11.10 -5.19
N ASP A 81 -9.63 10.50 -4.68
CA ASP A 81 -8.51 11.16 -4.02
C ASP A 81 -7.30 11.39 -4.96
N GLY A 82 -7.41 11.01 -6.24
CA GLY A 82 -6.32 11.06 -7.22
C GLY A 82 -5.14 10.15 -6.89
N TYR A 83 -5.33 9.12 -6.05
CA TYR A 83 -4.25 8.24 -5.62
C TYR A 83 -3.57 7.47 -6.76
N ASP A 84 -4.30 7.21 -7.84
CA ASP A 84 -3.80 6.66 -9.10
C ASP A 84 -2.72 7.52 -9.76
N GLU A 85 -2.67 8.82 -9.44
CA GLU A 85 -1.67 9.78 -9.90
C GLU A 85 -0.63 10.13 -8.83
N ASP A 86 -0.61 9.41 -7.70
CA ASP A 86 0.40 9.62 -6.66
C ASP A 86 1.80 9.29 -7.19
N MET A 87 2.75 10.20 -6.98
CA MET A 87 4.09 10.08 -7.54
C MET A 87 4.86 8.84 -7.04
N ARG A 88 4.59 8.36 -5.82
CA ARG A 88 5.20 7.09 -5.32
C ARG A 88 4.59 5.89 -6.02
N LEU A 89 3.27 5.90 -6.23
CA LEU A 89 2.61 4.86 -7.01
C LEU A 89 3.14 4.83 -8.45
N CYS A 90 3.28 6.00 -9.08
CA CYS A 90 3.80 6.11 -10.44
C CYS A 90 5.26 5.69 -10.57
N THR A 91 6.08 6.01 -9.58
CA THR A 91 7.45 5.48 -9.51
C THR A 91 7.42 3.95 -9.50
N ALA A 92 6.65 3.35 -8.59
CA ALA A 92 6.55 1.90 -8.48
C ALA A 92 5.97 1.23 -9.74
N ALA A 93 5.04 1.89 -10.44
CA ALA A 93 4.41 1.36 -11.65
C ALA A 93 5.32 1.44 -12.89
N LYS A 94 6.14 2.50 -13.01
CA LYS A 94 6.98 2.75 -14.19
C LYS A 94 8.38 2.13 -14.07
N ARG A 95 8.89 1.91 -12.86
CA ARG A 95 10.20 1.31 -12.59
C ARG A 95 10.22 -0.19 -12.91
N PRO A 96 11.38 -0.74 -13.29
CA PRO A 96 11.56 -2.19 -13.33
C PRO A 96 11.25 -2.81 -11.95
N PRO A 97 10.57 -3.97 -11.88
CA PRO A 97 10.35 -4.67 -10.61
C PRO A 97 11.65 -5.01 -9.89
N VAL A 98 11.60 -5.14 -8.57
CA VAL A 98 12.77 -5.44 -7.74
C VAL A 98 13.40 -6.77 -8.15
N GLU A 99 12.60 -7.80 -8.43
CA GLU A 99 13.07 -9.13 -8.80
C GLU A 99 13.79 -9.12 -10.15
N GLU A 100 13.27 -8.34 -11.11
CA GLU A 100 13.90 -8.17 -12.43
C GLU A 100 15.23 -7.41 -12.28
N THR A 101 15.21 -6.32 -11.51
CA THR A 101 16.40 -5.49 -11.22
C THR A 101 17.49 -6.31 -10.52
N ALA A 102 17.14 -7.08 -9.49
CA ALA A 102 18.06 -7.94 -8.76
C ALA A 102 18.65 -9.03 -9.67
N SER A 103 17.80 -9.69 -10.47
CA SER A 103 18.23 -10.73 -11.42
C SER A 103 19.21 -10.19 -12.46
N PHE A 104 18.99 -8.96 -12.93
CA PHE A 104 19.90 -8.29 -13.84
C PHE A 104 21.26 -8.01 -13.19
N LEU A 105 21.27 -7.37 -12.00
CA LEU A 105 22.51 -7.08 -11.28
C LEU A 105 23.30 -8.36 -10.95
N GLN A 106 22.59 -9.42 -10.55
CA GLN A 106 23.18 -10.71 -10.26
C GLN A 106 23.80 -11.36 -11.51
N SER A 107 23.13 -11.24 -12.67
CA SER A 107 23.64 -11.73 -13.96
C SER A 107 24.92 -11.01 -14.38
N LEU A 108 25.00 -9.69 -14.17
CA LEU A 108 26.22 -8.92 -14.43
C LEU A 108 27.37 -9.36 -13.51
N ILE A 109 27.12 -9.51 -12.20
CA ILE A 109 28.13 -9.97 -11.25
C ILE A 109 28.62 -11.38 -11.60
N ALA A 110 27.70 -12.28 -11.97
CA ALA A 110 28.04 -13.66 -12.33
C ALA A 110 28.89 -13.74 -13.61
N SER A 111 28.62 -12.87 -14.59
CA SER A 111 29.27 -12.90 -15.90
C SER A 111 30.61 -12.15 -15.91
N HIS A 112 30.73 -11.06 -15.13
CA HIS A 112 31.87 -10.15 -15.20
C HIS A 112 32.67 -10.04 -13.90
N GLY A 113 32.23 -10.72 -12.83
CA GLY A 113 32.91 -10.80 -11.54
C GLY A 113 32.35 -9.82 -10.49
N PRO A 114 32.73 -10.03 -9.21
CA PRO A 114 32.13 -9.32 -8.07
C PRO A 114 32.40 -7.81 -8.03
N ASN A 115 33.43 -7.32 -8.73
CA ASN A 115 33.77 -5.89 -8.76
C ASN A 115 33.23 -5.17 -9.99
N TYR A 116 32.52 -5.84 -10.90
CA TYR A 116 32.11 -5.22 -12.17
C TYR A 116 31.28 -3.95 -12.01
N LEU A 117 30.35 -3.96 -11.04
CA LEU A 117 29.45 -2.84 -10.77
C LEU A 117 30.16 -1.60 -10.16
N GLU A 118 31.44 -1.71 -9.77
CA GLU A 118 32.24 -0.54 -9.37
C GLU A 118 32.37 0.49 -10.50
N LYS A 119 32.27 0.05 -11.76
CA LYS A 119 32.31 0.90 -12.95
C LYS A 119 31.11 1.86 -13.01
N LEU A 120 29.95 1.43 -12.52
CA LEU A 120 28.70 2.18 -12.57
C LEU A 120 28.46 2.96 -11.28
N PHE A 121 28.56 2.30 -10.13
CA PHE A 121 28.17 2.83 -8.83
C PHE A 121 29.36 3.32 -7.98
N GLY A 122 30.57 3.30 -8.54
CA GLY A 122 31.79 3.72 -7.86
C GLY A 122 32.34 2.68 -6.88
N SER A 123 33.35 3.09 -6.11
CA SER A 123 34.17 2.19 -5.29
C SER A 123 33.41 1.40 -4.21
N LYS A 124 32.24 1.89 -3.77
CA LYS A 124 31.39 1.19 -2.79
C LYS A 124 30.68 -0.03 -3.35
N ALA A 125 30.58 -0.16 -4.67
CA ALA A 125 29.91 -1.27 -5.32
C ALA A 125 30.80 -2.51 -5.52
N ARG A 126 32.01 -2.49 -4.97
CA ARG A 126 32.92 -3.64 -4.93
C ARG A 126 32.32 -4.80 -4.16
N ASP A 127 32.93 -5.97 -4.35
CA ASP A 127 32.62 -7.20 -3.61
C ASP A 127 31.11 -7.53 -3.66
N ALA A 128 30.56 -7.55 -4.88
CA ALA A 128 29.16 -7.85 -5.18
C ALA A 128 28.17 -6.93 -4.42
N LEU A 129 28.45 -5.62 -4.42
CA LEU A 129 27.65 -4.60 -3.73
C LEU A 129 27.60 -4.78 -2.19
N SER A 130 28.44 -5.62 -1.61
CA SER A 130 28.42 -5.88 -0.17
C SER A 130 28.48 -4.60 0.70
N PRO A 131 29.33 -3.60 0.40
CA PRO A 131 29.36 -2.35 1.17
C PRO A 131 28.08 -1.50 1.06
N LEU A 132 27.30 -1.70 0.00
CA LEU A 132 25.99 -1.06 -0.19
C LEU A 132 24.85 -1.87 0.46
N GLY A 133 25.14 -3.07 0.96
CA GLY A 133 24.20 -3.99 1.58
C GLY A 133 23.70 -5.10 0.65
N GLY A 134 24.42 -5.37 -0.44
CA GLY A 134 24.15 -6.46 -1.37
C GLY A 134 23.18 -6.09 -2.50
N VAL A 135 22.99 -7.05 -3.41
CA VAL A 135 22.17 -6.90 -4.62
C VAL A 135 20.74 -6.48 -4.31
N ASP A 136 20.08 -7.17 -3.37
CA ASP A 136 18.67 -6.93 -3.07
C ASP A 136 18.41 -5.51 -2.57
N LYS A 137 19.27 -5.01 -1.67
CA LYS A 137 19.12 -3.65 -1.15
C LYS A 137 19.32 -2.59 -2.23
N VAL A 138 20.26 -2.80 -3.15
CA VAL A 138 20.48 -1.89 -4.27
C VAL A 138 19.32 -1.97 -5.26
N ALA A 139 18.80 -3.16 -5.55
CA ALA A 139 17.65 -3.36 -6.43
C ALA A 139 16.38 -2.70 -5.89
N ILE A 140 16.10 -2.84 -4.59
CA ILE A 140 15.01 -2.13 -3.90
C ILE A 140 15.21 -0.62 -4.04
N ALA A 141 16.41 -0.11 -3.73
CA ALA A 141 16.69 1.32 -3.82
C ALA A 141 16.50 1.86 -5.25
N LEU A 142 16.97 1.14 -6.28
CA LEU A 142 16.77 1.52 -7.68
C LEU A 142 15.29 1.52 -8.07
N SER A 143 14.50 0.58 -7.56
CA SER A 143 13.08 0.44 -7.91
C SER A 143 12.19 1.44 -7.16
N GLU A 144 12.55 1.85 -5.95
CA GLU A 144 11.68 2.65 -5.08
C GLU A 144 12.07 4.14 -4.95
N SER A 145 13.36 4.50 -5.13
CA SER A 145 13.83 5.87 -4.85
C SER A 145 13.42 6.83 -5.96
N GLN A 146 12.60 7.85 -5.71
CA GLN A 146 12.01 8.68 -6.78
C GLN A 146 13.06 9.35 -7.68
N THR A 147 14.11 9.88 -7.07
CA THR A 147 15.20 10.58 -7.76
C THR A 147 16.53 9.86 -7.56
N ILE A 148 17.53 10.21 -8.36
CA ILE A 148 18.91 9.74 -8.16
C ILE A 148 19.47 10.23 -6.81
N GLU A 149 19.05 11.39 -6.34
CA GLU A 149 19.39 11.94 -5.02
C GLU A 149 18.80 11.08 -3.89
N ASP A 150 17.54 10.64 -4.00
CA ASP A 150 16.92 9.71 -3.05
C ASP A 150 17.64 8.37 -3.01
N PHE A 151 18.05 7.87 -4.18
CA PHE A 151 18.83 6.64 -4.30
C PHE A 151 20.18 6.77 -3.60
N GLY A 152 20.89 7.89 -3.85
CA GLY A 152 22.14 8.22 -3.20
C GLY A 152 22.01 8.30 -1.68
N ALA A 153 20.92 8.89 -1.18
CA ALA A 153 20.61 8.97 0.24
C ALA A 153 20.32 7.59 0.85
N ALA A 154 19.49 6.77 0.19
CA ALA A 154 19.11 5.43 0.64
C ALA A 154 20.32 4.50 0.81
N LEU A 155 21.30 4.61 -0.09
CA LEU A 155 22.54 3.82 -0.06
C LEU A 155 23.71 4.53 0.65
N ARG A 156 23.52 5.76 1.12
CA ARG A 156 24.56 6.59 1.75
C ARG A 156 25.80 6.73 0.86
N LEU A 157 25.60 7.05 -0.42
CA LEU A 157 26.69 7.28 -1.37
C LEU A 157 27.45 8.57 -1.02
N MET A 158 28.75 8.61 -1.37
CA MET A 158 29.51 9.85 -1.30
C MET A 158 29.07 10.78 -2.44
N ARG A 159 29.25 12.10 -2.28
CA ARG A 159 28.91 13.06 -3.34
C ARG A 159 29.60 12.74 -4.66
N SER A 160 30.88 12.39 -4.62
CA SER A 160 31.64 11.99 -5.81
C SER A 160 31.10 10.73 -6.48
N ASP A 161 30.64 9.74 -5.70
CA ASP A 161 30.05 8.51 -6.26
C ASP A 161 28.69 8.81 -6.90
N LEU A 162 27.91 9.70 -6.29
CA LEU A 162 26.62 10.15 -6.82
C LEU A 162 26.78 10.97 -8.11
N GLU A 163 27.75 11.89 -8.15
CA GLU A 163 28.09 12.67 -9.34
C GLU A 163 28.60 11.77 -10.48
N HIS A 164 29.45 10.78 -10.16
CA HIS A 164 29.88 9.76 -11.10
C HIS A 164 28.68 9.02 -11.68
N LEU A 165 27.80 8.48 -10.83
CA LEU A 165 26.60 7.77 -11.26
C LEU A 165 25.70 8.64 -12.13
N ARG A 166 25.49 9.91 -11.75
CA ARG A 166 24.72 10.87 -12.55
C ARG A 166 25.31 11.05 -13.95
N SER A 167 26.63 11.14 -14.06
CA SER A 167 27.31 11.23 -15.36
C SER A 167 27.10 9.99 -16.24
N VAL A 168 27.05 8.80 -15.63
CA VAL A 168 26.77 7.54 -16.34
C VAL A 168 25.37 7.53 -16.92
N PHE A 169 24.36 7.89 -16.11
CA PHE A 169 22.98 7.97 -16.56
C PHE A 169 22.77 9.05 -17.63
N MET A 170 23.38 10.23 -17.47
CA MET A 170 23.36 11.29 -18.50
C MET A 170 24.00 10.85 -19.81
N ALA A 171 25.08 10.07 -19.77
CA ALA A 171 25.68 9.51 -20.98
C ALA A 171 24.71 8.58 -21.71
N VAL A 172 23.96 7.75 -20.98
CA VAL A 172 22.94 6.87 -21.55
C VAL A 172 21.78 7.66 -22.15
N GLU A 173 21.25 8.64 -21.41
CA GLU A 173 20.17 9.53 -21.87
C GLU A 173 20.53 10.24 -23.19
N ASN A 174 21.78 10.71 -23.31
CA ASN A 174 22.27 11.39 -24.51
C ASN A 174 22.76 10.45 -25.61
N GLY A 175 22.73 9.13 -25.39
CA GLY A 175 23.25 8.14 -26.33
C GLY A 175 24.79 8.14 -26.49
N ASP A 176 25.53 8.73 -25.55
CA ASP A 176 26.99 8.74 -25.53
C ASP A 176 27.55 7.41 -24.99
N LEU A 177 27.59 6.42 -25.88
CA LEU A 177 28.21 5.12 -25.58
C LEU A 177 29.74 5.20 -25.46
N GLY A 178 30.36 6.30 -25.91
CA GLY A 178 31.80 6.52 -25.77
C GLY A 178 32.19 6.64 -24.30
N MET A 179 31.37 7.33 -23.50
CA MET A 179 31.55 7.43 -22.06
C MET A 179 31.51 6.05 -21.39
N LEU A 180 30.54 5.19 -21.73
CA LEU A 180 30.46 3.83 -21.17
C LEU A 180 31.71 2.99 -21.49
N LYS A 181 32.22 3.10 -22.73
CA LYS A 181 33.49 2.45 -23.10
C LYS A 181 34.67 2.97 -22.28
N SER A 182 34.69 4.28 -21.97
CA SER A 182 35.76 4.88 -21.16
C SER A 182 35.80 4.35 -19.71
N LEU A 183 34.66 3.85 -19.21
CA LEU A 183 34.55 3.13 -17.92
C LEU A 183 35.11 1.70 -18.00
N GLY A 184 35.57 1.27 -19.18
CA GLY A 184 36.06 -0.07 -19.45
C GLY A 184 34.95 -1.11 -19.56
N ILE A 185 33.75 -0.71 -19.98
CA ILE A 185 32.68 -1.62 -20.42
C ILE A 185 33.01 -2.08 -21.84
N LYS A 186 33.02 -3.39 -22.07
CA LYS A 186 33.40 -3.95 -23.38
C LYS A 186 32.26 -3.79 -24.38
N ASP A 187 32.59 -3.80 -25.68
CA ASP A 187 31.58 -3.69 -26.75
C ASP A 187 30.49 -4.78 -26.66
N SER A 188 30.85 -5.99 -26.23
CA SER A 188 29.92 -7.11 -26.01
C SER A 188 28.95 -6.89 -24.84
N GLU A 189 29.26 -5.97 -23.92
CA GLU A 189 28.52 -5.70 -22.69
C GLU A 189 27.67 -4.43 -22.78
N LEU A 190 28.00 -3.53 -23.71
CA LEU A 190 27.36 -2.23 -23.86
C LEU A 190 25.85 -2.34 -24.08
N GLY A 191 25.40 -3.34 -24.84
CA GLY A 191 23.98 -3.54 -25.11
C GLY A 191 23.18 -3.77 -23.83
N ASP A 192 23.62 -4.70 -23.01
CA ASP A 192 22.95 -5.09 -21.76
C ASP A 192 22.96 -3.95 -20.74
N VAL A 193 24.12 -3.29 -20.58
CA VAL A 193 24.28 -2.18 -19.63
C VAL A 193 23.45 -0.97 -20.07
N LYS A 194 23.51 -0.61 -21.35
CA LYS A 194 22.72 0.50 -21.91
C LYS A 194 21.23 0.23 -21.72
N PHE A 195 20.76 -0.94 -22.13
CA PHE A 195 19.34 -1.31 -22.05
C PHE A 195 18.80 -1.20 -20.62
N PHE A 196 19.54 -1.68 -19.63
CA PHE A 196 19.13 -1.58 -18.23
C PHE A 196 19.09 -0.14 -17.72
N LEU A 197 20.12 0.66 -18.01
CA LEU A 197 20.16 2.05 -17.58
C LEU A 197 19.06 2.89 -18.25
N GLU A 198 18.77 2.64 -19.53
CA GLU A 198 17.67 3.27 -20.27
C GLU A 198 16.31 3.02 -19.62
N LYS A 199 16.06 1.81 -19.09
CA LYS A 199 14.82 1.52 -18.36
C LYS A 199 14.63 2.45 -17.15
N LEU A 200 15.70 2.82 -16.46
CA LEU A 200 15.63 3.72 -15.31
C LEU A 200 15.50 5.18 -15.76
N VAL A 201 16.28 5.62 -16.77
CA VAL A 201 16.21 6.99 -17.32
C VAL A 201 14.79 7.33 -17.79
N ASN A 202 14.13 6.41 -18.48
CA ASN A 202 12.77 6.61 -19.00
C ASN A 202 11.68 6.77 -17.91
N THR A 203 12.03 6.59 -16.63
CA THR A 203 11.13 6.80 -15.49
C THR A 203 11.27 8.17 -14.83
N GLY A 204 12.12 9.06 -15.36
CA GLY A 204 12.45 10.35 -14.73
C GLY A 204 13.43 10.21 -13.57
N PHE A 205 14.21 9.12 -13.50
CA PHE A 205 15.12 8.86 -12.39
C PHE A 205 16.23 9.93 -12.21
N LEU A 206 16.52 10.70 -13.25
CA LEU A 206 17.54 11.76 -13.23
C LEU A 206 17.02 13.13 -12.76
N ASP A 207 15.70 13.29 -12.69
CA ASP A 207 15.01 14.56 -12.42
C ASP A 207 14.89 14.86 -10.92
#